data_AF-A0A2V5WKV0-F1
#
_entry.id   AF-A0A2V5WKV0-F1
#
_cell.length_a   1.000
_cell.length_b   1.000
_cell.length_c   1.000
_cell.angle_alpha   90.00
_cell.angle_beta   90.00
_cell.angle_gamma   90.00
#
_symmetry.space_group_name_H-M   'P 1'
#
loop_
_entity.id
_entity.type
_entity.pdbx_description
1 polymer ?
#
loop_
_entity_poly.entity_id
_entity_poly.type
_entity_poly.pdbx_seq_one_letter_code
_entity_poly.pdbx_strand_id
1 'polypeptide(L)'
;MIVALTGVVLIAFVIGHLLGNLQIFLGPDWVNSYAEHLRQLGPLLWVIRVFLLINVLLHIFFTISLALENRRARPVNYKKKEHVKATFASRSMALSGLIVLAFILYHLAHFTVRVTDPRFLLLKADPLNRYDVYSMMVYGFQSYLVSGFYVLGMFLLALHLS
;
A
#
# COMPACT_ATOMS: atom_id res chain seq x y z
N MET A 1 -15.64 5.77 14.07
CA MET A 1 -16.26 5.95 12.74
C MET A 1 -15.25 6.38 11.68
N ILE A 2 -14.43 7.42 11.92
CA ILE A 2 -13.45 7.92 10.93
C ILE A 2 -12.47 6.82 10.48
N VAL A 3 -11.87 6.07 11.41
CA VAL A 3 -10.94 4.95 11.09
C VAL A 3 -11.57 3.91 10.15
N ALA A 4 -12.86 3.59 10.36
CA ALA A 4 -13.57 2.62 9.53
C ALA A 4 -13.83 3.17 8.12
N LEU A 5 -14.24 4.44 8.02
CA LEU A 5 -14.46 5.09 6.73
C LEU A 5 -13.16 5.20 5.92
N THR A 6 -12.09 5.68 6.55
CA THR A 6 -10.78 5.77 5.89
C THR A 6 -10.27 4.38 5.50
N GLY A 7 -10.47 3.36 6.35
CA GLY A 7 -10.13 1.96 6.07
C GLY A 7 -10.87 1.40 4.84
N VAL A 8 -12.19 1.62 4.73
CA VAL A 8 -12.97 1.18 3.55
C VAL A 8 -12.47 1.81 2.26
N VAL A 9 -12.15 3.11 2.28
CA VAL A 9 -11.57 3.81 1.12
C VAL A 9 -10.22 3.21 0.74
N LEU A 10 -9.35 2.89 1.71
CA LEU A 10 -8.06 2.25 1.45
C LEU A 10 -8.22 0.82 0.90
N ILE A 11 -9.19 0.05 1.41
CA ILE A 11 -9.48 -1.29 0.88
C ILE A 11 -9.92 -1.21 -0.58
N ALA A 12 -10.85 -0.31 -0.90
CA ALA A 12 -11.30 -0.11 -2.29
C ALA A 12 -10.13 0.27 -3.20
N PHE A 13 -9.23 1.16 -2.73
CA PHE A 13 -8.02 1.50 -3.44
C PHE A 13 -7.10 0.28 -3.64
N VAL A 14 -6.83 -0.51 -2.60
CA VAL A 14 -5.97 -1.70 -2.69
C VAL A 14 -6.53 -2.72 -3.68
N ILE A 15 -7.85 -2.93 -3.71
CA ILE A 15 -8.50 -3.81 -4.69
C ILE A 15 -8.28 -3.29 -6.11
N GLY A 16 -8.58 -2.01 -6.37
CA GLY A 16 -8.38 -1.41 -7.70
C GLY A 16 -6.91 -1.42 -8.12
N HIS A 17 -6.01 -1.12 -7.19
CA HIS A 17 -4.57 -1.14 -7.41
C HIS A 17 -4.10 -2.57 -7.74
N LEU A 18 -4.56 -3.59 -7.02
CA LEU A 18 -4.24 -4.98 -7.32
C LEU A 18 -4.72 -5.38 -8.71
N LEU A 19 -5.97 -5.05 -9.06
CA LEU A 19 -6.52 -5.34 -10.39
C LEU A 19 -5.70 -4.70 -11.52
N GLY A 20 -5.24 -3.45 -11.33
CA GLY A 20 -4.33 -2.80 -12.27
C GLY A 20 -2.99 -3.53 -12.40
N ASN A 21 -2.41 -3.97 -11.28
CA ASN A 21 -1.13 -4.70 -11.28
C ASN A 21 -1.25 -6.10 -11.90
N LEU A 22 -2.37 -6.81 -11.70
CA LEU A 22 -2.60 -8.15 -12.26
C LEU A 22 -2.61 -8.16 -13.79
N GLN A 23 -2.82 -7.00 -14.43
CA GLN A 23 -2.71 -6.88 -15.88
C GLN A 23 -1.29 -7.19 -16.41
N ILE A 24 -0.27 -7.23 -15.55
CA ILE A 24 1.07 -7.71 -15.92
C ILE A 24 1.04 -9.11 -16.54
N PHE A 25 0.12 -9.98 -16.09
CA PHE A 25 -0.03 -11.34 -16.60
C PHE A 25 -0.73 -11.42 -17.95
N LEU A 26 -1.39 -10.33 -18.39
CA LEU A 26 -2.03 -10.23 -19.71
C LEU A 26 -1.05 -9.75 -20.80
N GLY A 27 0.13 -9.29 -20.40
CA GLY A 27 1.21 -8.85 -21.27
C GLY A 27 1.53 -7.35 -21.14
N PRO A 28 2.60 -6.89 -21.80
CA PRO A 28 3.12 -5.52 -21.64
C PRO A 28 2.11 -4.43 -22.05
N ASP A 29 1.34 -4.67 -23.11
CA ASP A 29 0.42 -3.67 -23.65
C ASP A 29 -0.73 -3.33 -22.71
N TRP A 30 -1.21 -4.29 -21.93
CA TRP A 30 -2.32 -4.09 -21.00
C TRP A 30 -1.92 -3.15 -19.87
N VAL A 31 -0.83 -3.46 -19.17
CA VAL A 31 -0.36 -2.64 -18.05
C VAL A 31 0.13 -1.26 -18.51
N ASN A 32 0.81 -1.16 -19.66
CA ASN A 32 1.26 0.12 -20.19
C ASN A 32 0.08 0.98 -20.67
N SER A 33 -0.93 0.39 -21.31
CA SER A 33 -2.15 1.11 -21.71
C SER A 33 -2.98 1.57 -20.50
N TYR A 34 -3.08 0.74 -19.46
CA TYR A 34 -3.74 1.11 -18.21
C TYR A 34 -3.02 2.28 -17.53
N ALA A 35 -1.69 2.22 -17.43
CA ALA A 35 -0.89 3.31 -16.88
C ALA A 35 -1.04 4.61 -17.70
N GLU A 36 -1.10 4.51 -19.03
CA GLU A 36 -1.30 5.64 -19.91
C GLU A 36 -2.68 6.28 -19.72
N HIS A 37 -3.76 5.48 -19.68
CA HIS A 37 -5.11 5.98 -19.40
C HIS A 37 -5.19 6.72 -18.06
N LEU A 38 -4.54 6.19 -17.01
CA LEU A 38 -4.49 6.87 -15.72
C LEU A 38 -3.78 8.23 -15.81
N ARG A 39 -2.71 8.34 -16.60
CA ARG A 39 -1.99 9.59 -16.82
C ARG A 39 -2.79 10.60 -17.65
N GLN A 40 -3.58 10.13 -18.60
CA GLN A 40 -4.47 10.97 -19.41
C GLN A 40 -5.55 11.68 -18.58
N LEU A 41 -5.86 11.19 -17.37
CA LEU A 41 -6.70 11.91 -16.40
C LEU A 41 -6.08 13.25 -15.95
N GLY A 42 -4.78 13.47 -16.18
CA GLY A 42 -4.10 14.74 -15.98
C GLY A 42 -4.22 15.26 -14.54
N PRO A 43 -4.78 16.46 -14.30
CA PRO A 43 -4.96 17.03 -12.97
C PRO A 43 -5.77 16.15 -12.02
N LEU A 44 -6.74 15.39 -12.53
CA LEU A 44 -7.58 14.52 -11.72
C LEU A 44 -6.75 13.41 -11.04
N LEU A 45 -5.73 12.89 -11.73
CA LEU A 45 -4.83 11.90 -11.15
C LEU A 45 -4.08 12.46 -9.92
N TRP A 46 -3.67 13.73 -9.97
CA TRP A 46 -3.03 14.39 -8.83
C TRP A 46 -4.00 14.59 -7.66
N VAL A 47 -5.25 14.96 -7.93
CA VAL A 47 -6.29 15.05 -6.89
C VAL A 47 -6.48 13.70 -6.20
N ILE A 48 -6.60 12.61 -6.97
CA ILE A 48 -6.72 11.25 -6.43
C ILE A 48 -5.51 10.88 -5.58
N ARG A 49 -4.29 11.19 -6.03
CA ARG A 49 -3.05 10.91 -5.28
C ARG A 49 -3.00 11.65 -3.95
N VAL A 50 -3.28 12.96 -3.95
CA VAL A 50 -3.29 13.78 -2.73
C VAL A 50 -4.39 13.31 -1.79
N PHE A 51 -5.59 13.02 -2.31
CA PHE A 51 -6.70 12.47 -1.53
C PHE A 51 -6.31 11.16 -0.83
N LEU A 52 -5.73 10.21 -1.57
CA LEU A 52 -5.29 8.94 -1.01
C LEU A 52 -4.20 9.12 0.05
N LEU A 53 -3.24 10.02 -0.19
CA LEU A 53 -2.18 10.31 0.78
C LEU A 53 -2.76 10.87 2.08
N ILE A 54 -3.67 11.83 1.99
CA ILE A 54 -4.40 12.38 3.15
C ILE A 54 -5.18 11.27 3.85
N ASN A 55 -5.88 10.41 3.11
CA ASN A 55 -6.68 9.33 3.68
C ASN A 55 -5.81 8.31 4.46
N VAL A 56 -4.63 7.96 3.93
CA VAL A 56 -3.64 7.13 4.66
C VAL A 56 -3.17 7.83 5.94
N LEU A 57 -2.81 9.11 5.87
CA LEU A 57 -2.35 9.86 7.04
C LEU A 57 -3.44 9.96 8.13
N LEU A 58 -4.68 10.23 7.74
CA LEU A 58 -5.82 10.25 8.67
C LEU A 58 -6.07 8.87 9.28
N HIS A 59 -6.02 7.81 8.47
CA HIS A 59 -6.18 6.45 8.96
C HIS A 59 -5.14 6.10 10.02
N ILE A 60 -3.86 6.42 9.78
CA ILE A 60 -2.77 6.21 10.72
C ILE A 60 -2.95 7.06 11.98
N PHE A 61 -3.20 8.36 11.82
CA PHE A 61 -3.33 9.30 12.93
C PHE A 61 -4.44 8.90 13.91
N PHE A 62 -5.65 8.62 13.40
CA PHE A 62 -6.77 8.24 14.27
C PHE A 62 -6.59 6.84 14.85
N THR A 63 -5.97 5.90 14.13
CA THR A 63 -5.70 4.56 14.65
C THR A 63 -4.69 4.60 15.80
N ILE A 64 -3.61 5.36 15.65
CA ILE A 64 -2.61 5.55 16.72
C ILE A 64 -3.23 6.29 17.91
N SER A 65 -3.99 7.36 17.65
CA SER A 65 -4.66 8.13 18.72
C SER A 65 -5.59 7.24 19.54
N LEU A 66 -6.42 6.43 18.87
CA LEU A 66 -7.30 5.47 19.52
C LEU A 66 -6.54 4.39 20.30
N ALA A 67 -5.42 3.89 19.75
CA ALA A 67 -4.58 2.92 20.44
C ALA A 67 -3.94 3.50 21.72
N LEU A 68 -3.47 4.75 21.67
CA LEU A 68 -2.92 5.46 22.82
C LEU A 68 -3.99 5.76 23.86
N GLU A 69 -5.17 6.21 23.45
CA GLU A 69 -6.31 6.46 24.34
C GLU A 69 -6.76 5.17 25.04
N ASN A 70 -6.93 4.08 24.30
CA ASN A 70 -7.24 2.76 24.84
C ASN A 70 -6.18 2.26 25.83
N ARG A 71 -4.90 2.58 25.60
CA ARG A 71 -3.81 2.21 26.51
C ARG A 71 -3.80 3.08 27.78
N ARG A 72 -4.06 4.39 27.66
CA ARG A 72 -4.17 5.32 28.79
C ARG A 72 -5.38 5.05 29.68
N ALA A 73 -6.50 4.62 29.08
CA ALA A 73 -7.71 4.21 29.79
C ALA A 73 -7.57 2.88 30.56
N ARG A 74 -6.39 2.21 30.50
CA ARG A 74 -6.12 0.92 31.16
C ARG A 74 -4.99 1.00 32.21
N PRO A 75 -5.25 1.54 33.41
CA PRO A 75 -4.26 1.61 34.50
C PRO A 75 -4.00 0.26 35.21
N VAL A 76 -4.87 -0.74 35.07
CA VAL A 76 -4.69 -2.08 35.68
C VAL A 76 -4.80 -3.15 34.59
N ASN A 77 -3.74 -3.96 34.42
CA ASN A 77 -3.76 -5.11 33.51
C ASN A 77 -4.77 -6.15 34.02
N TYR A 78 -5.62 -6.67 33.14
CA TYR A 78 -6.66 -7.65 33.47
C TYR A 78 -6.07 -8.86 34.23
N LYS A 79 -6.53 -9.09 35.48
CA LYS A 79 -6.17 -10.26 36.32
C LYS A 79 -6.73 -11.59 35.80
N LYS A 80 -7.69 -11.57 34.88
CA LYS A 80 -8.16 -12.73 34.11
C LYS A 80 -8.13 -12.37 32.63
N LYS A 81 -7.40 -13.17 31.84
CA LYS A 81 -7.46 -13.15 30.37
C LYS A 81 -8.81 -13.73 29.92
N GLU A 82 -9.90 -13.04 30.21
CA GLU A 82 -11.18 -13.44 29.61
C GLU A 82 -11.08 -13.18 28.11
N HIS A 83 -11.21 -14.25 27.33
CA HIS A 83 -11.14 -14.29 25.87
C HIS A 83 -12.41 -13.67 25.23
N VAL A 84 -12.83 -12.50 25.72
CA VAL A 84 -14.02 -11.84 25.19
C VAL A 84 -13.59 -10.99 23.99
N LYS A 85 -13.77 -11.57 22.80
CA LYS A 85 -13.91 -10.90 21.49
C LYS A 85 -12.73 -10.12 20.89
N ALA A 86 -11.58 -10.00 21.53
CA ALA A 86 -10.40 -9.42 20.89
C ALA A 86 -9.59 -10.52 20.18
N THR A 87 -9.83 -10.73 18.89
CA THR A 87 -9.01 -11.61 18.03
C THR A 87 -7.55 -11.17 18.11
N PHE A 88 -6.61 -12.11 17.96
CA PHE A 88 -5.17 -11.81 17.95
C PHE A 88 -4.83 -10.67 16.97
N ALA A 89 -5.52 -10.64 15.83
CA ALA A 89 -5.47 -9.58 14.82
C ALA A 89 -5.77 -8.17 15.38
N SER A 90 -6.78 -8.01 16.25
CA SER A 90 -7.11 -6.72 16.87
C SER A 90 -6.02 -6.24 17.83
N ARG A 91 -5.31 -7.15 18.49
CA ARG A 91 -4.20 -6.79 19.41
C ARG A 91 -2.93 -6.38 18.65
N SER A 92 -2.69 -6.97 17.48
CA SER A 92 -1.56 -6.64 16.61
C SER A 92 -1.89 -5.58 15.55
N MET A 93 -3.11 -5.04 15.50
CA MET A 93 -3.56 -4.11 14.45
C MET A 93 -2.68 -2.84 14.37
N ALA A 94 -2.27 -2.29 15.51
CA ALA A 94 -1.36 -1.13 15.54
C ALA A 94 0.06 -1.49 15.06
N LEU A 95 0.57 -2.67 15.42
CA LEU A 95 1.91 -3.11 15.02
C LEU A 95 1.96 -3.48 13.54
N SER A 96 0.98 -4.25 13.06
CA SER A 96 0.84 -4.58 11.63
C SER A 96 0.70 -3.33 10.78
N GLY A 97 -0.07 -2.32 11.23
CA GLY A 97 -0.20 -1.03 10.55
C GLY A 97 1.13 -0.28 10.42
N LEU A 98 1.98 -0.30 11.44
CA LEU A 98 3.31 0.32 11.38
C LEU A 98 4.24 -0.38 10.39
N ILE A 99 4.18 -1.71 10.30
CA ILE A 99 4.99 -2.46 9.34
C ILE A 99 4.47 -2.23 7.91
N VAL A 100 3.14 -2.19 7.73
CA VAL A 100 2.52 -1.82 6.45
C VAL A 100 2.91 -0.40 6.03
N LEU A 101 3.02 0.55 6.97
CA LEU A 101 3.53 1.89 6.68
C LEU A 101 4.96 1.86 6.12
N ALA A 102 5.86 1.08 6.74
CA ALA A 102 7.21 0.91 6.21
C ALA A 102 7.22 0.31 4.80
N PHE A 103 6.35 -0.68 4.54
CA PHE A 103 6.13 -1.24 3.21
C PHE A 103 5.65 -0.19 2.20
N ILE A 104 4.67 0.64 2.57
CA ILE A 104 4.15 1.73 1.72
C ILE A 104 5.26 2.74 1.40
N LEU A 105 6.04 3.19 2.38
CA LEU A 105 7.13 4.14 2.15
C LEU A 105 8.17 3.60 1.17
N TYR A 106 8.58 2.34 1.34
CA TYR A 106 9.48 1.67 0.40
C TYR A 106 8.83 1.52 -0.99
N HIS A 107 7.56 1.14 -1.05
CA HIS A 107 6.82 0.99 -2.30
C HIS A 107 6.76 2.30 -3.10
N LEU A 108 6.50 3.44 -2.44
CA LEU A 108 6.53 4.76 -3.06
C LEU A 108 7.95 5.12 -3.52
N ALA A 109 8.97 4.88 -2.70
CA ALA A 109 10.36 5.12 -3.07
C ALA A 109 10.78 4.28 -4.31
N HIS A 110 10.29 3.05 -4.40
CA HIS A 110 10.59 2.11 -5.49
C HIS A 110 9.94 2.57 -6.80
N PHE A 111 8.61 2.66 -6.87
CA PHE A 111 7.92 2.88 -8.15
C PHE A 111 7.51 4.33 -8.43
N THR A 112 7.27 5.14 -7.38
CA THR A 112 6.84 6.54 -7.56
C THR A 112 8.03 7.47 -7.70
N VAL A 113 8.97 7.40 -6.75
CA VAL A 113 10.15 8.29 -6.73
C VAL A 113 11.30 7.71 -7.56
N ARG A 114 11.36 6.38 -7.72
CA ARG A 114 12.35 5.66 -8.56
C ARG A 114 13.79 5.85 -8.09
N VAL A 115 14.00 5.92 -6.78
CA VAL A 115 15.33 6.16 -6.17
C VAL A 115 16.06 4.87 -5.77
N THR A 116 15.37 3.73 -5.76
CA THR A 116 15.93 2.47 -5.25
C THR A 116 16.67 1.66 -6.30
N ASP A 117 16.42 1.92 -7.60
CA ASP A 117 17.05 1.21 -8.70
C ASP A 117 17.50 2.19 -9.81
N PRO A 118 18.80 2.33 -10.08
CA PRO A 118 19.32 3.19 -11.14
C PRO A 118 18.76 2.86 -12.53
N ARG A 119 18.36 1.60 -12.77
CA ARG A 119 17.81 1.14 -14.06
C ARG A 119 16.50 1.84 -14.40
N PHE A 120 15.76 2.33 -13.41
CA PHE A 120 14.48 3.04 -13.63
C PHE A 120 14.65 4.39 -14.30
N LEU A 121 15.82 5.02 -14.17
CA LEU A 121 16.14 6.28 -14.83
C LEU A 121 16.64 6.07 -16.27
N LEU A 122 17.11 4.86 -16.59
CA LEU A 122 17.64 4.50 -17.90
C LEU A 122 16.56 3.90 -18.83
N LEU A 123 15.39 3.59 -18.28
CA LEU A 123 14.25 3.06 -19.01
C LEU A 123 13.73 4.08 -20.03
N LYS A 124 13.70 3.68 -21.30
CA LYS A 124 13.10 4.43 -22.40
C LYS A 124 11.59 4.17 -22.46
N ALA A 125 10.88 4.99 -23.23
CA ALA A 125 9.49 4.72 -23.57
C ALA A 125 9.36 3.38 -24.30
N ASP A 126 8.17 2.77 -24.21
CA ASP A 126 7.84 1.54 -24.93
C ASP A 126 7.79 1.78 -26.46
N PRO A 127 7.65 0.74 -27.30
CA PRO A 127 7.57 0.92 -28.76
C PRO A 127 6.42 1.81 -29.25
N LEU A 128 5.40 2.04 -28.43
CA LEU A 128 4.26 2.92 -28.70
C LEU A 128 4.45 4.32 -28.09
N ASN A 129 5.67 4.65 -27.66
CA ASN A 129 6.05 5.91 -27.03
C ASN A 129 5.29 6.22 -25.72
N ARG A 130 4.86 5.17 -24.99
CA ARG A 130 4.24 5.26 -23.67
C ARG A 130 5.28 5.01 -22.58
N TYR A 131 4.93 5.32 -21.33
CA TYR A 131 5.75 4.91 -20.20
C TYR A 131 5.81 3.39 -20.08
N ASP A 132 7.02 2.83 -20.09
CA ASP A 132 7.24 1.38 -19.96
C ASP A 132 7.17 0.92 -18.49
N VAL A 133 5.94 0.86 -17.98
CA VAL A 133 5.66 0.40 -16.61
C VAL A 133 5.89 -1.10 -16.48
N TYR A 134 5.60 -1.87 -17.53
CA TYR A 134 5.86 -3.31 -17.57
C TYR A 134 7.34 -3.62 -17.26
N SER A 135 8.28 -3.03 -18.01
CA SER A 135 9.70 -3.29 -17.77
C SER A 135 10.16 -2.79 -16.40
N MET A 136 9.60 -1.68 -15.90
CA MET A 136 9.89 -1.19 -14.54
C MET A 136 9.48 -2.22 -13.47
N MET A 137 8.30 -2.84 -13.60
CA MET A 137 7.85 -3.91 -12.70
C MET A 137 8.77 -5.13 -12.80
N VAL A 138 9.06 -5.61 -14.02
CA VAL A 138 9.91 -6.79 -14.24
C VAL A 138 11.30 -6.57 -13.66
N TYR A 139 11.96 -5.45 -13.97
CA TYR A 139 13.29 -5.16 -13.45
C TYR A 139 13.31 -4.97 -11.93
N GLY A 140 12.28 -4.33 -11.37
CA GLY A 140 12.15 -4.17 -9.91
C GLY A 140 12.07 -5.52 -9.19
N PHE A 141 11.33 -6.49 -9.75
CA PHE A 141 11.15 -7.82 -9.16
C PHE A 141 12.22 -8.86 -9.53
N GLN A 142 13.17 -8.54 -10.40
CA GLN A 142 14.33 -9.40 -10.64
C GLN A 142 15.26 -9.49 -9.42
N SER A 143 15.25 -8.51 -8.53
CA SER A 143 16.03 -8.58 -7.29
C SER A 143 15.33 -9.46 -6.26
N TYR A 144 15.98 -10.56 -5.87
CA TYR A 144 15.44 -11.49 -4.86
C TYR A 144 15.11 -10.81 -3.53
N LEU A 145 15.92 -9.83 -3.12
CA LEU A 145 15.69 -9.06 -1.89
C LEU A 145 14.43 -8.20 -1.99
N VAL A 146 14.25 -7.51 -3.11
CA VAL A 146 13.07 -6.67 -3.35
C VAL A 146 11.82 -7.54 -3.42
N SER A 147 11.87 -8.63 -4.17
CA SER A 147 10.76 -9.58 -4.28
C SER A 147 10.40 -10.20 -2.93
N GLY A 148 11.38 -10.63 -2.14
CA GLY A 148 11.14 -11.14 -0.78
C GLY A 148 10.50 -10.10 0.13
N PHE A 149 10.94 -8.84 0.06
CA PHE A 149 10.34 -7.73 0.80
C PHE A 149 8.87 -7.49 0.40
N TYR A 150 8.56 -7.54 -0.89
CA TYR A 150 7.19 -7.39 -1.38
C TYR A 150 6.29 -8.56 -0.99
N VAL A 151 6.78 -9.80 -1.04
CA VAL A 151 6.03 -10.98 -0.58
C VAL A 151 5.69 -10.87 0.91
N LEU A 152 6.67 -10.49 1.74
CA LEU A 152 6.44 -10.24 3.17
C LEU A 152 5.45 -9.08 3.39
N GLY A 153 5.62 -7.99 2.65
CA GLY A 153 4.73 -6.83 2.71
C GLY A 153 3.28 -7.18 2.37
N MET A 154 3.05 -7.98 1.33
CA MET A 154 1.72 -8.44 0.93
C MET A 154 1.10 -9.38 1.98
N PHE A 155 1.88 -10.28 2.57
CA PHE A 155 1.42 -11.15 3.65
C PHE A 155 0.98 -10.32 4.86
N LEU A 156 1.78 -9.33 5.27
CA LEU A 156 1.46 -8.45 6.39
C LEU A 156 0.27 -7.53 6.10
N LEU A 157 0.13 -7.05 4.86
CA LEU A 157 -1.04 -6.30 4.42
C LEU A 157 -2.30 -7.16 4.52
N ALA A 158 -2.25 -8.42 4.08
CA ALA A 158 -3.39 -9.34 4.19
C ALA A 158 -3.78 -9.57 5.66
N LEU A 159 -2.81 -9.76 6.56
CA LEU A 159 -3.05 -9.86 8.00
C LEU A 159 -3.58 -8.57 8.63
N HIS A 160 -3.24 -7.40 8.08
CA HIS A 160 -3.76 -6.12 8.56
C HIS A 160 -5.23 -5.90 8.15
N LEU A 161 -5.64 -6.48 7.03
CA LEU A 161 -7.02 -6.40 6.52
C LEU A 161 -7.99 -7.40 7.19
N SER A 162 -7.48 -8.42 7.89
CA SER A 162 -8.26 -9.46 8.60
C SER A 162 -8.55 -9.12 10.05
#